data_AF-A0A6G1ZD31-F1
#
_entry.id   AF-A0A6G1ZD31-F1
#
_cell.length_a   1.000
_cell.length_b   1.000
_cell.length_c   1.000
_cell.angle_alpha   90.00
_cell.angle_beta   90.00
_cell.angle_gamma   90.00
#
_symmetry.space_group_name_H-M   'P 1'
#
loop_
_entity.id
_entity.type
_entity.pdbx_description
1 polymer ?
#
loop_
_entity_poly.entity_id
_entity_poly.type
_entity_poly.pdbx_seq_one_letter_code
_entity_poly.pdbx_strand_id
1 'polypeptide(L)'
;MATLAEIRNLVKKEESVLNQLVKRNADATVIEAQQQSVNKMKAELEAALNTPTEKAIQSKATEDYVTFCVVKAGETQKESKKIAFVKHNRPIDTKRVDKFIYIIAQNKYEYAYPIIVAEAEKILENEYTVVDANGNVINKTEAANYYVILDGQHRSTAFAKLIQAGEEYEIPNVHIRDKENIGEYLIEINDAAKSWDYKDKIAVVGLTSKEEALITISEKVGEGFNPSTAALIYLGKKLSTTLLNKALRGEDIEFPKGTEFNKDRGDKFITLCKAAGMEVAQITKRYYIEGFNSYAISTNEDRAFGALKEIGKLNDFQKKIKSVNTGNQFIELLKKVA
;
A
#
# COMPACT_ATOMS: atom_id res chain seq x y z
N MET A 1 12.14 26.37 9.85
CA MET A 1 12.01 25.30 10.87
C MET A 1 12.79 24.09 10.38
N ALA A 2 13.51 23.41 11.28
CA ALA A 2 14.20 22.18 10.92
C ALA A 2 13.19 21.11 10.48
N THR A 3 13.55 20.30 9.49
CA THR A 3 12.68 19.20 9.03
C THR A 3 12.63 18.08 10.08
N LEU A 4 11.58 17.26 10.08
CA LEU A 4 11.49 16.11 10.99
C LEU A 4 12.71 15.17 10.85
N ALA A 5 13.23 15.03 9.62
CA ALA A 5 14.45 14.26 9.36
C ALA A 5 15.69 14.87 10.02
N GLU A 6 15.82 16.19 10.01
CA GLU A 6 16.90 16.91 10.69
C GLU A 6 16.80 16.73 12.21
N ILE A 7 15.61 16.90 12.80
CA ILE A 7 15.39 16.72 14.25
C ILE A 7 15.74 15.29 14.66
N ARG A 8 15.31 14.27 13.90
CA ARG A 8 15.68 12.86 14.17
C ARG A 8 17.19 12.62 14.10
N ASN A 9 17.88 13.23 13.14
CA ASN A 9 19.32 13.09 13.00
C ASN A 9 20.06 13.79 14.16
N LEU A 10 19.58 14.94 14.62
CA LEU A 10 20.13 15.63 15.78
C LEU A 10 19.97 14.78 17.05
N VAL A 11 18.79 14.22 17.31
CA VAL A 11 18.58 13.30 18.45
C VAL A 11 19.57 12.14 18.43
N LYS A 12 19.72 11.46 17.28
CA LYS A 12 20.69 10.35 17.13
C LYS A 12 22.13 10.78 17.39
N LYS A 13 22.50 11.99 16.96
CA LYS A 13 23.84 12.54 17.17
C LYS A 13 24.09 12.79 18.67
N GLU A 14 23.16 13.44 19.35
CA GLU A 14 23.25 13.72 20.79
C GLU A 14 23.27 12.43 21.63
N GLU A 15 22.48 11.41 21.27
CA GLU A 15 22.53 10.09 21.90
C GLU A 15 23.88 9.39 21.69
N SER A 16 24.46 9.52 20.50
CA SER A 16 25.80 8.98 20.22
C SER A 16 26.88 9.65 21.07
N VAL A 17 26.81 10.98 21.23
CA VAL A 17 27.73 11.74 22.10
C VAL A 17 27.59 11.29 23.55
N LEU A 18 26.36 11.19 24.06
CA LEU A 18 26.08 10.69 25.41
C LEU A 18 26.69 9.29 25.62
N ASN A 19 26.45 8.37 24.68
CA ASN A 19 27.00 7.01 24.75
C ASN A 19 28.54 6.99 24.76
N GLN A 20 29.20 7.91 24.05
CA GLN A 20 30.66 8.03 24.07
C GLN A 20 31.18 8.58 25.40
N LEU A 21 30.51 9.57 25.98
CA LEU A 21 30.87 10.13 27.29
C LEU A 21 30.76 9.05 28.39
N VAL A 22 29.67 8.28 28.40
CA VAL A 22 29.49 7.16 29.32
C VAL A 22 30.58 6.10 29.13
N LYS A 23 30.88 5.70 27.89
CA LYS A 23 31.94 4.71 27.60
C LYS A 23 33.34 5.16 28.01
N ARG A 24 33.61 6.46 27.97
CA ARG A 24 34.91 7.04 28.35
C ARG A 24 35.01 7.35 29.84
N ASN A 25 33.96 7.06 30.61
CA ASN A 25 33.88 7.37 32.03
C ASN A 25 34.14 8.88 32.28
N ALA A 26 33.54 9.73 31.43
CA ALA A 26 33.62 11.17 31.58
C ALA A 26 33.03 11.64 32.91
N ASP A 27 33.34 12.87 33.30
CA ASP A 27 32.81 13.46 34.54
C ASP A 27 31.28 13.39 34.60
N ALA A 28 30.75 13.03 35.76
CA ALA A 28 29.32 12.82 35.97
C ALA A 28 28.49 14.07 35.62
N THR A 29 29.01 15.28 35.90
CA THR A 29 28.33 16.55 35.58
C THR A 29 28.23 16.77 34.07
N VAL A 30 29.22 16.33 33.30
CA VAL A 30 29.24 16.42 31.84
C VAL A 30 28.26 15.43 31.23
N ILE A 31 28.18 14.21 31.77
CA ILE A 31 27.20 13.21 31.36
C ILE A 31 25.78 13.72 31.64
N GLU A 32 25.54 14.30 32.81
CA GLU A 32 24.23 14.83 33.20
C GLU A 32 23.79 16.00 32.31
N ALA A 33 24.69 16.94 32.02
CA ALA A 33 24.41 18.04 31.09
C ALA A 33 24.07 17.53 29.68
N GLN A 34 24.81 16.52 29.19
CA GLN A 34 24.51 15.91 27.89
C GLN A 34 23.18 15.15 27.91
N GLN A 35 22.83 14.48 29.01
CA GLN A 35 21.53 13.82 29.17
C GLN A 35 20.38 14.82 29.11
N GLN A 36 20.52 16.00 29.72
CA GLN A 36 19.53 17.06 29.62
C GLN A 36 19.37 17.58 28.19
N SER A 37 20.46 17.74 27.43
CA SER A 37 20.43 18.08 25.99
C SER A 37 19.64 17.05 25.19
N VAL A 38 19.93 15.74 25.39
CA VAL A 38 19.21 14.64 24.74
C VAL A 38 17.72 14.68 25.08
N ASN A 39 17.37 14.89 26.35
CA ASN A 39 15.97 14.93 26.78
C ASN A 39 15.21 16.09 26.14
N LYS A 40 15.84 17.27 26.03
CA LYS A 40 15.26 18.43 25.34
C LYS A 40 15.02 18.13 23.87
N MET A 41 16.00 17.57 23.17
CA MET A 41 15.87 17.22 21.75
C MET A 41 14.82 16.13 21.52
N LYS A 42 14.66 15.18 22.45
CA LYS A 42 13.58 14.18 22.42
C LYS A 42 12.21 14.82 22.59
N ALA A 43 12.07 15.78 23.49
CA ALA A 43 10.83 16.54 23.66
C ALA A 43 10.48 17.36 22.41
N GLU A 44 11.47 17.97 21.75
CA GLU A 44 11.28 18.67 20.48
C GLU A 44 10.85 17.71 19.35
N LEU A 45 11.46 16.52 19.28
CA LEU A 45 11.04 15.48 18.34
C LEU A 45 9.61 15.00 18.60
N GLU A 46 9.26 14.77 19.86
CA GLU A 46 7.93 14.35 20.26
C GLU A 46 6.88 15.42 19.92
N ALA A 47 7.18 16.69 20.16
CA ALA A 47 6.32 17.81 19.75
C ALA A 47 6.13 17.85 18.23
N ALA A 48 7.21 17.68 17.45
CA ALA A 48 7.14 17.64 15.99
C ALA A 48 6.30 16.46 15.46
N LEU A 49 6.45 15.28 16.07
CA LEU A 49 5.65 14.09 15.73
C LEU A 49 4.18 14.24 16.09
N ASN A 50 3.86 15.06 17.10
CA ASN A 50 2.50 15.30 17.55
C ASN A 50 1.74 16.37 16.75
N THR A 51 2.37 16.98 15.74
CA THR A 51 1.68 17.87 14.81
C THR A 51 0.57 17.11 14.05
N PRO A 52 -0.56 17.74 13.71
CA PRO A 52 -1.64 17.09 12.99
C PRO A 52 -1.20 16.45 11.66
N THR A 53 -0.31 17.13 10.93
CA THR A 53 0.28 16.64 9.68
C THR A 53 1.03 15.31 9.88
N GLU A 54 1.92 15.24 10.88
CA GLU A 54 2.71 14.02 11.12
C GLU A 54 1.86 12.89 11.71
N LYS A 55 0.86 13.22 12.53
CA LYS A 55 -0.16 12.26 12.96
C LYS A 55 -0.91 11.69 11.77
N ALA A 56 -1.40 12.53 10.85
CA ALA A 56 -2.13 12.11 9.66
C ALA A 56 -1.29 11.20 8.74
N ILE A 57 0.00 11.49 8.55
CA ILE A 57 0.92 10.64 7.76
C ILE A 57 0.98 9.23 8.36
N GLN A 58 1.03 9.13 9.70
CA GLN A 58 1.13 7.86 10.44
C GLN A 58 -0.21 7.15 10.59
N SER A 59 -1.33 7.87 10.54
CA SER A 59 -2.68 7.34 10.67
C SER A 59 -3.13 6.57 9.43
N LYS A 60 -4.08 5.65 9.63
CA LYS A 60 -4.94 5.14 8.55
C LYS A 60 -5.97 6.21 8.15
N ALA A 61 -6.62 6.01 7.01
CA ALA A 61 -7.77 6.83 6.66
C ALA A 61 -8.94 6.51 7.61
N THR A 62 -9.76 7.51 7.91
CA THR A 62 -10.96 7.32 8.74
C THR A 62 -11.96 6.35 8.09
N GLU A 63 -12.57 5.51 8.92
CA GLU A 63 -13.71 4.65 8.55
C GLU A 63 -15.06 5.34 8.83
N ASP A 64 -15.03 6.50 9.49
CA ASP A 64 -16.19 7.28 9.87
C ASP A 64 -16.68 8.19 8.74
N TYR A 65 -17.83 8.82 8.98
CA TYR A 65 -18.43 9.77 8.07
C TYR A 65 -17.53 11.00 7.90
N VAL A 66 -17.42 11.44 6.65
CA VAL A 66 -16.78 12.70 6.27
C VAL A 66 -17.76 13.56 5.49
N THR A 67 -17.57 14.87 5.56
CA THR A 67 -18.40 15.83 4.82
C THR A 67 -17.84 16.04 3.42
N PHE A 68 -18.68 15.82 2.41
CA PHE A 68 -18.41 16.09 1.00
C PHE A 68 -19.15 17.35 0.56
N CYS A 69 -18.45 18.27 -0.08
CA CYS A 69 -19.03 19.44 -0.74
C CYS A 69 -19.42 19.07 -2.17
N VAL A 70 -20.63 18.52 -2.34
CA VAL A 70 -21.16 18.02 -3.60
C VAL A 70 -21.71 19.16 -4.45
N VAL A 71 -21.24 19.26 -5.69
CA VAL A 71 -21.72 20.23 -6.67
C VAL A 71 -22.90 19.63 -7.43
N LYS A 72 -24.09 20.22 -7.28
CA LYS A 72 -25.32 19.86 -7.99
C LYS A 72 -25.92 21.10 -8.63
N ALA A 73 -26.13 21.06 -9.94
CA ALA A 73 -26.73 22.17 -10.72
C ALA A 73 -26.06 23.55 -10.49
N GLY A 74 -24.75 23.58 -10.23
CA GLY A 74 -24.00 24.81 -9.96
C GLY A 74 -23.99 25.27 -8.50
N GLU A 75 -24.71 24.59 -7.61
CA GLU A 75 -24.71 24.86 -6.18
C GLU A 75 -23.92 23.79 -5.41
N THR A 76 -23.35 24.16 -4.27
CA THR A 76 -22.61 23.24 -3.39
C THR A 76 -23.50 22.83 -2.22
N GLN A 77 -23.71 21.53 -2.06
CA GLN A 77 -24.45 20.91 -0.95
C GLN A 77 -23.49 20.08 -0.10
N LYS A 78 -23.68 20.09 1.22
CA LYS A 78 -22.88 19.27 2.13
C LYS A 78 -23.57 17.94 2.36
N GLU A 79 -22.89 16.85 2.04
CA GLU A 79 -23.38 15.49 2.28
C GLU A 79 -22.42 14.72 3.19
N SER A 80 -22.97 13.93 4.11
CA SER A 80 -22.19 13.11 5.04
C SER A 80 -22.20 11.66 4.58
N LYS A 81 -21.05 11.16 4.16
CA LYS A 81 -20.86 9.78 3.69
C LYS A 81 -19.52 9.23 4.17
N LYS A 82 -19.34 7.92 4.14
CA LYS A 82 -18.07 7.23 4.31
C LYS A 82 -17.33 7.10 2.97
N ILE A 83 -16.02 6.93 3.01
CA ILE A 83 -15.18 6.74 1.81
C ILE A 83 -15.04 5.27 1.46
N ALA A 84 -15.24 4.97 0.18
CA ALA A 84 -15.02 3.65 -0.40
C ALA A 84 -14.27 3.74 -1.74
N PHE A 85 -13.80 2.59 -2.21
CA PHE A 85 -13.07 2.42 -3.46
C PHE A 85 -13.56 1.17 -4.19
N VAL A 86 -13.49 1.19 -5.52
CA VAL A 86 -13.66 -0.04 -6.30
C VAL A 86 -12.44 -0.93 -6.07
N LYS A 87 -12.64 -2.19 -5.67
CA LYS A 87 -11.56 -3.19 -5.57
C LYS A 87 -10.91 -3.31 -6.95
N HIS A 88 -9.59 -3.39 -7.02
CA HIS A 88 -8.82 -3.41 -8.29
C HIS A 88 -8.74 -2.07 -9.05
N ASN A 89 -9.17 -0.95 -8.48
CA ASN A 89 -8.83 0.37 -9.03
C ASN A 89 -7.32 0.68 -8.86
N ARG A 90 -6.88 1.81 -9.43
CA ARG A 90 -5.51 2.31 -9.34
C ARG A 90 -5.01 2.34 -7.88
N PRO A 91 -3.83 1.77 -7.57
CA PRO A 91 -3.34 1.74 -6.20
C PRO A 91 -3.03 3.13 -5.66
N ILE A 92 -3.32 3.36 -4.39
CA ILE A 92 -2.99 4.60 -3.70
C ILE A 92 -1.48 4.62 -3.38
N ASP A 93 -0.78 5.63 -3.88
CA ASP A 93 0.63 5.89 -3.55
C ASP A 93 0.72 6.71 -2.27
N THR A 94 1.22 6.10 -1.19
CA THR A 94 1.38 6.76 0.11
C THR A 94 2.26 8.01 0.05
N LYS A 95 3.31 8.05 -0.76
CA LYS A 95 4.14 9.26 -0.88
C LYS A 95 3.39 10.41 -1.53
N ARG A 96 2.46 10.11 -2.44
CA ARG A 96 1.59 11.12 -3.04
C ARG A 96 0.55 11.61 -2.02
N VAL A 97 -0.02 10.69 -1.24
CA VAL A 97 -0.91 11.04 -0.12
C VAL A 97 -0.19 11.97 0.86
N ASP A 98 1.03 11.64 1.28
CA ASP A 98 1.81 12.48 2.21
C ASP A 98 2.01 13.90 1.66
N LYS A 99 2.31 14.03 0.36
CA LYS A 99 2.41 15.35 -0.29
C LYS A 99 1.09 16.12 -0.25
N PHE A 100 -0.04 15.44 -0.48
CA PHE A 100 -1.37 16.05 -0.36
C PHE A 100 -1.66 16.50 1.07
N ILE A 101 -1.35 15.66 2.07
CA ILE A 101 -1.46 16.01 3.49
C ILE A 101 -0.69 17.32 3.79
N TYR A 102 0.56 17.42 3.34
CA TYR A 102 1.36 18.63 3.54
C TYR A 102 0.75 19.89 2.89
N ILE A 103 0.29 19.81 1.63
CA ILE A 103 -0.27 21.01 0.98
C ILE A 103 -1.64 21.39 1.52
N ILE A 104 -2.47 20.43 1.95
CA ILE A 104 -3.76 20.69 2.59
C ILE A 104 -3.51 21.37 3.94
N ALA A 105 -2.67 20.79 4.81
CA ALA A 105 -2.35 21.34 6.13
C ALA A 105 -1.69 22.74 6.07
N GLN A 106 -1.04 23.07 4.95
CA GLN A 106 -0.43 24.40 4.71
C GLN A 106 -1.36 25.38 3.98
N ASN A 107 -2.64 25.04 3.76
CA ASN A 107 -3.59 25.84 2.98
C ASN A 107 -3.09 26.20 1.57
N LYS A 108 -2.32 25.30 0.95
CA LYS A 108 -1.79 25.41 -0.42
C LYS A 108 -2.51 24.49 -1.41
N TYR A 109 -3.48 23.72 -0.94
CA TYR A 109 -4.31 22.87 -1.78
C TYR A 109 -5.30 23.74 -2.57
N GLU A 110 -5.43 23.48 -3.88
CA GLU A 110 -6.40 24.13 -4.76
C GLU A 110 -7.75 23.42 -4.64
N TYR A 111 -8.71 24.08 -3.99
CA TYR A 111 -10.06 23.57 -3.75
C TYR A 111 -10.89 23.46 -5.04
N ALA A 112 -10.47 24.11 -6.13
CA ALA A 112 -11.10 23.97 -7.44
C ALA A 112 -10.82 22.62 -8.13
N TYR A 113 -9.92 21.78 -7.61
CA TYR A 113 -9.68 20.47 -8.21
C TYR A 113 -10.84 19.49 -7.92
N PRO A 114 -11.46 18.90 -8.96
CA PRO A 114 -12.62 18.05 -8.76
C PRO A 114 -12.24 16.69 -8.16
N ILE A 115 -13.15 16.17 -7.35
CA ILE A 115 -13.17 14.77 -6.89
C ILE A 115 -14.43 14.14 -7.47
N ILE A 116 -14.27 13.03 -8.19
CA ILE A 116 -15.41 12.35 -8.81
C ILE A 116 -15.75 11.12 -7.98
N VAL A 117 -17.02 11.02 -7.60
CA VAL A 117 -17.55 9.92 -6.81
C VAL A 117 -18.75 9.28 -7.49
N ALA A 118 -19.15 8.10 -7.02
CA ALA A 118 -20.41 7.45 -7.36
C ALA A 118 -21.04 6.87 -6.09
N GLU A 119 -22.35 6.66 -6.13
CA GLU A 119 -23.06 6.01 -5.02
C GLU A 119 -22.69 4.52 -4.95
N ALA A 120 -22.31 4.01 -3.78
CA ALA A 120 -21.83 2.63 -3.68
C ALA A 120 -22.91 1.60 -4.06
N GLU A 121 -24.20 1.90 -3.83
CA GLU A 121 -25.31 1.05 -4.26
C GLU A 121 -25.30 0.83 -5.78
N LYS A 122 -25.09 1.92 -6.55
CA LYS A 122 -24.99 1.87 -8.01
C LYS A 122 -23.77 1.06 -8.47
N ILE A 123 -22.65 1.13 -7.74
CA ILE A 123 -21.47 0.32 -8.05
C ILE A 123 -21.77 -1.18 -7.87
N LEU A 124 -22.42 -1.54 -6.76
CA LEU A 124 -22.75 -2.93 -6.42
C LEU A 124 -23.83 -3.51 -7.33
N GLU A 125 -24.76 -2.69 -7.83
CA GLU A 125 -25.74 -3.08 -8.86
C GLU A 125 -25.06 -3.53 -10.15
N ASN A 126 -23.91 -2.93 -10.50
CA ASN A 126 -23.10 -3.28 -11.66
C ASN A 126 -22.08 -4.40 -11.38
N GLU A 127 -22.28 -5.20 -10.32
CA GLU A 127 -21.47 -6.37 -9.93
C GLU A 127 -19.99 -6.08 -9.61
N TYR A 128 -19.61 -4.82 -9.44
CA TYR A 128 -18.27 -4.47 -8.96
C TYR A 128 -18.14 -4.71 -7.46
N THR A 129 -16.96 -5.15 -7.04
CA THR A 129 -16.64 -5.25 -5.60
C THR A 129 -16.19 -3.89 -5.07
N VAL A 130 -16.81 -3.45 -3.98
CA VAL A 130 -16.46 -2.19 -3.28
C VAL A 130 -15.78 -2.50 -1.96
N VAL A 131 -14.73 -1.75 -1.63
CA VAL A 131 -14.01 -1.83 -0.35
C VAL A 131 -13.99 -0.49 0.36
N ASP A 132 -13.98 -0.50 1.68
CA ASP A 132 -13.82 0.71 2.50
C ASP A 132 -12.39 1.28 2.43
N ALA A 133 -12.14 2.36 3.15
CA ALA A 133 -10.84 3.02 3.17
C ALA A 133 -9.68 2.16 3.71
N ASN A 134 -9.98 1.06 4.40
CA ASN A 134 -9.01 0.13 4.96
C ASN A 134 -8.97 -1.23 4.24
N GLY A 135 -9.75 -1.39 3.16
CA GLY A 135 -9.74 -2.55 2.28
C GLY A 135 -10.77 -3.64 2.63
N ASN A 136 -11.69 -3.39 3.56
CA ASN A 136 -12.74 -4.36 3.89
C ASN A 136 -13.87 -4.29 2.87
N VAL A 137 -14.40 -5.44 2.44
CA VAL A 137 -15.49 -5.51 1.46
C VAL A 137 -16.79 -4.96 2.05
N ILE A 138 -17.44 -4.05 1.31
CA ILE A 138 -18.72 -3.45 1.70
C ILE A 138 -19.88 -4.29 1.16
N ASN A 139 -20.85 -4.58 2.02
CA ASN A 139 -22.07 -5.29 1.67
C ASN A 139 -23.17 -4.32 1.14
N LYS A 140 -24.22 -4.88 0.53
CA LYS A 140 -25.34 -4.09 -0.02
C LYS A 140 -26.11 -3.31 1.05
N THR A 141 -26.20 -3.81 2.28
CA THR A 141 -27.00 -3.18 3.35
C THR A 141 -26.40 -1.88 3.88
N GLU A 142 -25.08 -1.72 3.80
CA GLU A 142 -24.38 -0.52 4.28
C GLU A 142 -23.98 0.42 3.15
N ALA A 143 -24.17 0.01 1.89
CA ALA A 143 -23.73 0.73 0.70
C ALA A 143 -24.29 2.16 0.60
N ALA A 144 -25.53 2.40 1.04
CA ALA A 144 -26.11 3.74 1.11
C ALA A 144 -25.25 4.76 1.89
N ASN A 145 -24.42 4.29 2.83
CA ASN A 145 -23.57 5.15 3.64
C ASN A 145 -22.29 5.60 2.94
N TYR A 146 -21.97 5.08 1.75
CA TYR A 146 -20.67 5.25 1.12
C TYR A 146 -20.74 6.02 -0.20
N TYR A 147 -19.71 6.85 -0.41
CA TYR A 147 -19.30 7.28 -1.74
C TYR A 147 -18.07 6.53 -2.19
N VAL A 148 -18.10 6.03 -3.42
CA VAL A 148 -16.99 5.36 -4.07
C VAL A 148 -16.19 6.39 -4.86
N ILE A 149 -14.93 6.60 -4.49
CA ILE A 149 -14.05 7.56 -5.16
C ILE A 149 -13.59 6.99 -6.51
N LEU A 150 -14.00 7.60 -7.60
CA LEU A 150 -13.61 7.23 -8.96
C LEU A 150 -12.34 7.98 -9.39
N ASP A 151 -12.28 9.29 -9.14
CA ASP A 151 -11.10 10.13 -9.34
C ASP A 151 -10.83 10.99 -8.11
N GLY A 152 -9.55 11.22 -7.80
CA GLY A 152 -9.11 11.91 -6.60
C GLY A 152 -8.83 11.00 -5.40
N GLN A 153 -8.49 9.73 -5.64
CA GLN A 153 -8.21 8.73 -4.60
C GLN A 153 -7.13 9.19 -3.59
N HIS A 154 -6.00 9.70 -4.08
CA HIS A 154 -4.91 10.22 -3.23
C HIS A 154 -5.34 11.42 -2.39
N ARG A 155 -6.16 12.31 -2.98
CA ARG A 155 -6.66 13.54 -2.33
C ARG A 155 -7.66 13.19 -1.24
N SER A 156 -8.63 12.35 -1.56
CA SER A 156 -9.65 11.87 -0.61
C SER A 156 -9.02 11.12 0.56
N THR A 157 -8.00 10.30 0.30
CA THR A 157 -7.25 9.60 1.35
C THR A 157 -6.47 10.57 2.25
N ALA A 158 -5.91 11.64 1.69
CA ALA A 158 -5.22 12.67 2.48
C ALA A 158 -6.18 13.41 3.41
N PHE A 159 -7.34 13.83 2.91
CA PHE A 159 -8.40 14.41 3.74
C PHE A 159 -8.86 13.45 4.84
N ALA A 160 -9.12 12.18 4.48
CA ALA A 160 -9.55 11.15 5.43
C ALA A 160 -8.55 10.93 6.58
N LYS A 161 -7.24 10.97 6.28
CA LYS A 161 -6.17 10.86 7.27
C LYS A 161 -6.04 12.09 8.17
N LEU A 162 -6.23 13.28 7.61
CA LEU A 162 -6.26 14.53 8.38
C LEU A 162 -7.45 14.56 9.35
N ILE A 163 -8.63 14.16 8.88
CA ILE A 163 -9.83 14.04 9.72
C ILE A 163 -9.61 13.02 10.83
N GLN A 164 -9.01 11.86 10.53
CA GLN A 164 -8.65 10.85 11.53
C GLN A 164 -7.65 11.38 12.58
N ALA A 165 -6.82 12.36 12.22
CA ALA A 165 -5.87 13.01 13.14
C ALA A 165 -6.52 14.07 14.03
N GLY A 166 -7.84 14.31 13.89
CA GLY A 166 -8.61 15.27 14.69
C GLY A 166 -8.80 16.63 14.02
N GLU A 167 -8.43 16.78 12.75
CA GLU A 167 -8.62 18.03 12.01
C GLU A 167 -10.01 18.13 11.39
N GLU A 168 -10.59 19.32 11.39
CA GLU A 168 -11.90 19.58 10.78
C GLU A 168 -11.71 19.97 9.31
N TYR A 169 -11.84 18.98 8.41
CA TYR A 169 -11.81 19.19 6.96
C TYR A 169 -13.09 18.69 6.28
N GLU A 170 -13.46 19.39 5.20
CA GLU A 170 -14.49 18.95 4.25
C GLU A 170 -13.81 18.59 2.92
N ILE A 171 -14.32 17.57 2.24
CA ILE A 171 -13.81 17.16 0.93
C ILE A 171 -14.45 18.06 -0.15
N PRO A 172 -13.67 18.90 -0.85
CA PRO A 172 -14.23 19.94 -1.70
C PRO A 172 -14.51 19.49 -3.13
N ASN A 173 -15.35 20.26 -3.82
CA ASN A 173 -15.61 20.17 -5.27
C ASN A 173 -15.90 18.73 -5.75
N VAL A 174 -16.88 18.10 -5.11
CA VAL A 174 -17.25 16.71 -5.34
C VAL A 174 -18.33 16.62 -6.41
N HIS A 175 -18.16 15.77 -7.41
CA HIS A 175 -19.15 15.54 -8.47
C HIS A 175 -19.56 14.08 -8.47
N ILE A 176 -20.87 13.84 -8.45
CA ILE A 176 -21.42 12.47 -8.51
C ILE A 176 -21.55 12.04 -9.97
N ARG A 177 -21.12 10.82 -10.28
CA ARG A 177 -21.19 10.23 -11.61
C ARG A 177 -21.53 8.75 -11.56
N ASP A 178 -22.82 8.45 -11.59
CA ASP A 178 -23.34 7.09 -11.67
C ASP A 178 -23.47 6.65 -13.15
N LYS A 179 -22.38 6.13 -13.71
CA LYS A 179 -22.37 5.48 -15.04
C LYS A 179 -22.68 3.98 -14.90
N GLU A 180 -23.28 3.37 -15.91
CA GLU A 180 -23.47 1.91 -15.97
C GLU A 180 -22.13 1.16 -16.10
N ASN A 181 -21.23 1.59 -17.00
CA ASN A 181 -19.92 0.98 -17.17
C ASN A 181 -18.79 1.78 -16.49
N ILE A 182 -18.58 1.52 -15.21
CA ILE A 182 -17.58 2.24 -14.40
C ILE A 182 -16.16 1.78 -14.68
N GLY A 183 -15.96 0.51 -15.04
CA GLY A 183 -14.66 -0.01 -15.46
C GLY A 183 -14.12 0.75 -16.68
N GLU A 184 -14.92 0.90 -17.72
CA GLU A 184 -14.55 1.68 -18.92
C GLU A 184 -14.25 3.14 -18.57
N TYR A 185 -15.10 3.77 -17.76
CA TYR A 185 -14.87 5.15 -17.30
C TYR A 185 -13.55 5.32 -16.54
N LEU A 186 -13.24 4.39 -15.63
CA LEU A 186 -11.98 4.39 -14.89
C LEU A 186 -10.80 4.20 -15.84
N ILE A 187 -10.92 3.35 -16.86
CA ILE A 187 -9.88 3.18 -17.87
C ILE A 187 -9.66 4.49 -18.64
N GLU A 188 -10.72 5.08 -19.19
CA GLU A 188 -10.69 6.32 -19.98
C GLU A 188 -10.01 7.46 -19.21
N ILE A 189 -10.45 7.71 -17.97
CA ILE A 189 -9.89 8.79 -17.15
C ILE A 189 -8.43 8.55 -16.82
N ASN A 190 -8.09 7.33 -16.43
CA ASN A 190 -6.73 7.04 -16.04
C ASN A 190 -5.79 7.16 -17.26
N ASP A 191 -6.21 6.75 -18.45
CA ASP A 191 -5.41 6.84 -19.68
C ASP A 191 -5.20 8.31 -20.09
N ALA A 192 -6.24 9.14 -19.98
CA ALA A 192 -6.17 10.57 -20.29
C ALA A 192 -5.29 11.38 -19.32
N ALA A 193 -5.24 11.01 -18.03
CA ALA A 193 -4.56 11.81 -17.00
C ALA A 193 -3.03 11.62 -16.95
N LYS A 194 -2.54 10.38 -17.06
CA LYS A 194 -1.10 10.05 -17.06
C LYS A 194 -0.90 8.65 -17.62
N SER A 195 0.11 8.45 -18.47
CA SER A 195 0.52 7.11 -18.92
C SER A 195 0.69 6.16 -17.73
N TRP A 196 -0.02 5.03 -17.77
CA TRP A 196 -0.05 4.07 -16.68
C TRP A 196 1.32 3.42 -16.50
N ASP A 197 1.78 3.38 -15.25
CA ASP A 197 2.93 2.54 -14.95
C ASP A 197 2.53 1.06 -14.91
N TYR A 198 3.52 0.17 -14.76
CA TYR A 198 3.28 -1.26 -14.75
C TYR A 198 2.38 -1.71 -13.58
N LYS A 199 2.45 -1.03 -12.45
CA LYS A 199 1.64 -1.34 -11.26
C LYS A 199 0.20 -0.92 -11.48
N ASP A 200 -0.02 0.26 -12.06
CA ASP A 200 -1.34 0.75 -12.44
C ASP A 200 -2.05 -0.25 -13.38
N LYS A 201 -1.33 -0.75 -14.40
CA LYS A 201 -1.86 -1.75 -15.34
C LYS A 201 -2.27 -3.06 -14.68
N ILE A 202 -1.44 -3.59 -13.80
CA ILE A 202 -1.73 -4.86 -13.12
C ILE A 202 -2.88 -4.72 -12.11
N ALA A 203 -3.02 -3.58 -11.45
CA ALA A 203 -4.16 -3.37 -10.58
C ALA A 203 -5.46 -3.33 -11.39
N VAL A 204 -5.53 -2.47 -12.41
CA VAL A 204 -6.76 -2.23 -13.17
C VAL A 204 -7.14 -3.43 -14.05
N VAL A 205 -6.19 -4.25 -14.51
CA VAL A 205 -6.52 -5.42 -15.33
C VAL A 205 -7.39 -6.44 -14.60
N GLY A 206 -7.40 -6.43 -13.26
CA GLY A 206 -8.32 -7.25 -12.47
C GLY A 206 -9.79 -6.81 -12.58
N LEU A 207 -10.07 -5.57 -13.01
CA LEU A 207 -11.44 -5.08 -13.25
C LEU A 207 -12.02 -5.55 -14.59
N THR A 208 -11.18 -5.74 -15.60
CA THR A 208 -11.64 -5.97 -16.98
C THR A 208 -11.31 -7.34 -17.53
N SER A 209 -10.32 -8.02 -16.94
CA SER A 209 -9.92 -9.34 -17.43
C SER A 209 -10.85 -10.43 -16.92
N LYS A 210 -11.09 -11.42 -17.78
CA LYS A 210 -11.73 -12.69 -17.42
C LYS A 210 -10.72 -13.76 -16.99
N GLU A 211 -9.42 -13.47 -17.08
CA GLU A 211 -8.35 -14.41 -16.78
C GLU A 211 -8.10 -14.46 -15.27
N GLU A 212 -8.35 -15.62 -14.64
CA GLU A 212 -8.18 -15.82 -13.20
C GLU A 212 -6.76 -15.48 -12.73
N ALA A 213 -5.75 -15.76 -13.55
CA ALA A 213 -4.37 -15.38 -13.31
C ALA A 213 -4.19 -13.86 -13.08
N LEU A 214 -4.79 -13.04 -13.94
CA LEU A 214 -4.66 -11.59 -13.88
C LEU A 214 -5.45 -10.99 -12.70
N ILE A 215 -6.63 -11.54 -12.43
CA ILE A 215 -7.44 -11.17 -11.26
C ILE A 215 -6.66 -11.48 -9.98
N THR A 216 -6.14 -12.71 -9.84
CA THR A 216 -5.37 -13.15 -8.67
C THR A 216 -4.13 -12.28 -8.44
N ILE A 217 -3.37 -11.99 -9.50
CA ILE A 217 -2.18 -11.12 -9.38
C ILE A 217 -2.58 -9.70 -8.99
N SER A 218 -3.68 -9.18 -9.55
CA SER A 218 -4.21 -7.86 -9.20
C SER A 218 -4.61 -7.78 -7.72
N GLU A 219 -5.28 -8.79 -7.17
CA GLU A 219 -5.62 -8.86 -5.74
C GLU A 219 -4.37 -8.72 -4.86
N LYS A 220 -3.31 -9.45 -5.21
CA LYS A 220 -2.05 -9.42 -4.45
C LYS A 220 -1.35 -8.08 -4.57
N VAL A 221 -1.44 -7.42 -5.72
CA VAL A 221 -0.94 -6.03 -5.84
C VAL A 221 -1.73 -5.08 -4.95
N GLY A 222 -3.05 -5.27 -4.82
CA GLY A 222 -3.90 -4.56 -3.87
C GLY A 222 -3.48 -4.79 -2.40
N GLU A 223 -3.08 -6.02 -2.05
CA GLU A 223 -2.52 -6.36 -0.73
C GLU A 223 -1.13 -5.75 -0.46
N GLY A 224 -0.52 -5.07 -1.43
CA GLY A 224 0.78 -4.40 -1.30
C GLY A 224 1.95 -5.15 -1.92
N PHE A 225 1.70 -6.25 -2.65
CA PHE A 225 2.76 -6.94 -3.37
C PHE A 225 3.24 -6.13 -4.59
N ASN A 226 4.52 -6.27 -4.88
CA ASN A 226 5.14 -5.78 -6.09
C ASN A 226 4.59 -6.59 -7.28
N PRO A 227 4.11 -5.94 -8.34
CA PRO A 227 3.45 -6.63 -9.45
C PRO A 227 4.30 -7.69 -10.13
N SER A 228 5.59 -7.43 -10.34
CA SER A 228 6.49 -8.42 -10.95
C SER A 228 6.72 -9.62 -10.02
N THR A 229 6.71 -9.41 -8.71
CA THR A 229 6.89 -10.49 -7.74
C THR A 229 5.62 -11.32 -7.61
N ALA A 230 4.44 -10.69 -7.57
CA ALA A 230 3.16 -11.39 -7.63
C ALA A 230 3.06 -12.25 -8.90
N ALA A 231 3.41 -11.71 -10.07
CA ALA A 231 3.44 -12.51 -11.31
C ALA A 231 4.41 -13.72 -11.21
N LEU A 232 5.60 -13.56 -10.62
CA LEU A 232 6.52 -14.67 -10.42
C LEU A 232 5.99 -15.75 -9.45
N ILE A 233 5.20 -15.37 -8.45
CA ILE A 233 4.60 -16.31 -7.48
C ILE A 233 3.58 -17.21 -8.19
N TYR A 234 2.69 -16.64 -8.99
CA TYR A 234 1.54 -17.36 -9.57
C TYR A 234 1.79 -17.93 -10.96
N LEU A 235 2.73 -17.36 -11.73
CA LEU A 235 2.99 -17.73 -13.13
C LEU A 235 4.42 -18.20 -13.38
N GLY A 236 5.32 -18.02 -12.40
CA GLY A 236 6.77 -18.24 -12.59
C GLY A 236 7.44 -17.25 -13.56
N LYS A 237 6.68 -16.34 -14.18
CA LYS A 237 7.17 -15.38 -15.17
C LYS A 237 6.56 -14.00 -14.98
N LYS A 238 7.25 -13.00 -15.52
CA LYS A 238 6.75 -11.61 -15.58
C LYS A 238 5.79 -11.45 -16.75
N LEU A 239 4.78 -10.60 -16.56
CA LEU A 239 3.87 -10.19 -17.62
C LEU A 239 4.46 -9.02 -18.40
N SER A 240 4.32 -9.03 -19.73
CA SER A 240 4.77 -7.93 -20.58
C SER A 240 3.75 -6.79 -20.59
N THR A 241 4.22 -5.56 -20.78
CA THR A 241 3.33 -4.39 -20.93
C THR A 241 2.37 -4.55 -22.11
N THR A 242 2.82 -5.17 -23.20
CA THR A 242 2.00 -5.42 -24.39
C THR A 242 0.83 -6.36 -24.08
N LEU A 243 1.09 -7.45 -23.34
CA LEU A 243 0.04 -8.37 -22.90
C LEU A 243 -0.99 -7.66 -22.02
N LEU A 244 -0.53 -6.86 -21.06
CA LEU A 244 -1.42 -6.10 -20.19
C LEU A 244 -2.27 -5.09 -20.96
N ASN A 245 -1.70 -4.39 -21.94
CA ASN A 245 -2.45 -3.46 -22.77
C ASN A 245 -3.56 -4.15 -23.57
N LYS A 246 -3.32 -5.38 -24.06
CA LYS A 246 -4.35 -6.18 -24.74
C LYS A 246 -5.47 -6.56 -23.78
N ALA A 247 -5.11 -7.10 -22.61
CA ALA A 247 -6.07 -7.48 -21.58
C ALA A 247 -6.94 -6.31 -21.11
N LEU A 248 -6.36 -5.11 -20.98
CA LEU A 248 -7.09 -3.90 -20.62
C LEU A 248 -8.11 -3.44 -21.67
N ARG A 249 -7.87 -3.76 -22.94
CA ARG A 249 -8.82 -3.49 -24.04
C ARG A 249 -9.83 -4.63 -24.25
N GLY A 250 -9.81 -5.65 -23.39
CA GLY A 250 -10.66 -6.83 -23.53
C GLY A 250 -10.30 -7.72 -24.73
N GLU A 251 -9.10 -7.57 -25.29
CA GLU A 251 -8.60 -8.45 -26.35
C GLU A 251 -8.14 -9.79 -25.77
N ASP A 252 -8.21 -10.84 -26.60
CA ASP A 252 -7.63 -12.14 -26.27
C ASP A 252 -6.12 -12.03 -26.01
N ILE A 253 -5.67 -12.73 -24.98
CA ILE A 253 -4.27 -12.73 -24.57
C ILE A 253 -3.67 -14.13 -24.57
N GLU A 254 -2.37 -14.20 -24.84
CA GLU A 254 -1.57 -15.39 -24.66
C GLU A 254 -0.49 -15.13 -23.61
N PHE A 255 -0.40 -15.99 -22.60
CA PHE A 255 0.66 -15.91 -21.61
C PHE A 255 2.03 -16.29 -22.20
N PRO A 256 3.14 -15.80 -21.62
CA PRO A 256 4.47 -16.16 -22.09
C PRO A 256 4.67 -17.69 -22.10
N LYS A 257 5.36 -18.22 -23.11
CA LYS A 257 5.61 -19.67 -23.24
C LYS A 257 6.18 -20.26 -21.96
N GLY A 258 5.62 -21.39 -21.52
CA GLY A 258 6.00 -22.08 -20.28
C GLY A 258 5.49 -21.39 -19.01
N THR A 259 4.45 -20.57 -19.14
CA THR A 259 3.67 -20.09 -18.00
C THR A 259 2.65 -21.16 -17.64
N GLU A 260 2.59 -21.50 -16.35
CA GLU A 260 1.55 -22.35 -15.79
C GLU A 260 0.98 -21.60 -14.59
N PHE A 261 -0.28 -21.18 -14.70
CA PHE A 261 -0.96 -20.55 -13.58
C PHE A 261 -1.27 -21.59 -12.51
N ASN A 262 -0.75 -21.38 -11.31
CA ASN A 262 -1.01 -22.27 -10.18
C ASN A 262 -1.32 -21.45 -8.92
N LYS A 263 -2.61 -21.23 -8.69
CA LYS A 263 -3.14 -20.48 -7.54
C LYS A 263 -2.75 -21.13 -6.21
N ASP A 264 -2.98 -22.44 -6.08
CA ASP A 264 -2.71 -23.17 -4.84
C ASP A 264 -1.25 -23.13 -4.44
N ARG A 265 -0.33 -23.29 -5.39
CA ARG A 265 1.12 -23.18 -5.15
C ARG A 265 1.49 -21.78 -4.69
N GLY A 266 0.97 -20.75 -5.36
CA GLY A 266 1.22 -19.35 -5.01
C GLY A 266 0.70 -18.99 -3.62
N ASP A 267 -0.54 -19.38 -3.31
CA ASP A 267 -1.18 -19.15 -2.01
C ASP A 267 -0.47 -19.94 -0.90
N LYS A 268 -0.03 -21.17 -1.16
CA LYS A 268 0.77 -21.98 -0.22
C LYS A 268 2.10 -21.31 0.10
N PHE A 269 2.81 -20.77 -0.90
CA PHE A 269 4.05 -20.02 -0.69
C PHE A 269 3.84 -18.81 0.22
N ILE A 270 2.83 -17.98 -0.08
CA ILE A 270 2.53 -16.78 0.72
C ILE A 270 2.11 -17.17 2.15
N THR A 271 1.26 -18.17 2.29
CA THR A 271 0.76 -18.64 3.59
C THR A 271 1.89 -19.13 4.48
N LEU A 272 2.82 -19.94 3.95
CA LEU A 272 3.95 -20.44 4.72
C LEU A 272 4.95 -19.32 5.07
N CYS A 273 5.17 -18.35 4.17
CA CYS A 273 5.96 -17.16 4.51
C CYS A 273 5.33 -16.37 5.67
N LYS A 274 4.01 -16.12 5.62
CA LYS A 274 3.28 -15.44 6.70
C LYS A 274 3.34 -16.24 8.00
N ALA A 275 3.16 -17.56 7.94
CA ALA A 275 3.28 -18.45 9.10
C ALA A 275 4.68 -18.47 9.73
N ALA A 276 5.73 -18.27 8.92
CA ALA A 276 7.10 -18.07 9.41
C ALA A 276 7.33 -16.69 10.06
N GLY A 277 6.33 -15.80 10.05
CA GLY A 277 6.42 -14.45 10.60
C GLY A 277 7.04 -13.43 9.63
N MET A 278 6.86 -13.62 8.32
CA MET A 278 7.23 -12.62 7.31
C MET A 278 6.04 -11.70 6.99
N GLU A 279 6.30 -10.40 7.00
CA GLU A 279 5.33 -9.37 6.59
C GLU A 279 5.24 -9.26 5.06
N VAL A 280 4.13 -8.76 4.53
CA VAL A 280 3.95 -8.54 3.07
C VAL A 280 5.09 -7.70 2.48
N ALA A 281 5.53 -6.66 3.20
CA ALA A 281 6.65 -5.81 2.82
C ALA A 281 8.00 -6.56 2.70
N GLN A 282 8.11 -7.74 3.30
CA GLN A 282 9.23 -8.66 3.11
C GLN A 282 8.94 -9.64 1.95
N ILE A 283 7.81 -10.34 1.98
CA ILE A 283 7.47 -11.39 1.00
C ILE A 283 7.49 -10.83 -0.43
N THR A 284 7.06 -9.58 -0.61
CA THR A 284 7.06 -8.88 -1.89
C THR A 284 8.45 -8.70 -2.52
N LYS A 285 9.54 -9.00 -1.82
CA LYS A 285 10.88 -8.85 -2.36
C LYS A 285 11.22 -10.06 -3.23
N ARG A 286 11.54 -9.77 -4.49
CA ARG A 286 11.74 -10.73 -5.58
C ARG A 286 12.66 -11.91 -5.23
N TYR A 287 13.71 -11.67 -4.46
CA TYR A 287 14.70 -12.70 -4.13
C TYR A 287 14.15 -13.86 -3.30
N TYR A 288 13.02 -13.70 -2.58
CA TYR A 288 12.42 -14.82 -1.84
C TYR A 288 11.76 -15.83 -2.77
N ILE A 289 10.90 -15.38 -3.67
CA ILE A 289 10.25 -16.29 -4.62
C ILE A 289 11.26 -16.85 -5.63
N GLU A 290 12.25 -16.07 -6.05
CA GLU A 290 13.32 -16.58 -6.92
C GLU A 290 14.15 -17.63 -6.22
N GLY A 291 14.57 -17.39 -4.96
CA GLY A 291 15.29 -18.38 -4.17
C GLY A 291 14.47 -19.65 -3.95
N PHE A 292 13.17 -19.52 -3.64
CA PHE A 292 12.27 -20.66 -3.48
C PHE A 292 12.14 -21.48 -4.77
N ASN A 293 11.85 -20.83 -5.89
CA ASN A 293 11.71 -21.50 -7.18
C ASN A 293 13.01 -22.18 -7.60
N SER A 294 14.16 -21.53 -7.43
CA SER A 294 15.46 -22.15 -7.69
C SER A 294 15.73 -23.35 -6.77
N TYR A 295 15.34 -23.27 -5.49
CA TYR A 295 15.49 -24.38 -4.56
C TYR A 295 14.61 -25.58 -4.96
N ALA A 296 13.34 -25.34 -5.28
CA ALA A 296 12.40 -26.35 -5.75
C ALA A 296 12.90 -27.03 -7.04
N ILE A 297 13.42 -26.26 -8.00
CA ILE A 297 14.03 -26.80 -9.23
C ILE A 297 15.24 -27.70 -8.91
N SER A 298 16.09 -27.29 -7.96
CA SER A 298 17.29 -28.06 -7.59
C SER A 298 17.01 -29.29 -6.72
N THR A 299 15.80 -29.40 -6.15
CA THR A 299 15.42 -30.47 -5.23
C THR A 299 14.09 -31.09 -5.64
N ASN A 300 12.97 -30.57 -5.13
CA ASN A 300 11.59 -30.76 -5.59
C ASN A 300 10.67 -29.84 -4.78
N GLU A 301 9.41 -29.72 -5.20
CA GLU A 301 8.39 -28.89 -4.54
C GLU A 301 8.14 -29.29 -3.09
N ASP A 302 8.03 -30.60 -2.79
CA ASP A 302 7.74 -31.08 -1.43
C ASP A 302 8.85 -30.70 -0.45
N ARG A 303 10.11 -30.87 -0.87
CA ARG A 303 11.26 -30.49 -0.07
C ARG A 303 11.34 -28.98 0.12
N ALA A 304 11.11 -28.21 -0.94
CA ALA A 304 11.13 -26.75 -0.84
C ALA A 304 10.03 -26.22 0.10
N PHE A 305 8.81 -26.74 -0.01
CA PHE A 305 7.72 -26.36 0.90
C PHE A 305 7.91 -26.89 2.32
N GLY A 306 8.48 -28.09 2.49
CA GLY A 306 8.87 -28.64 3.79
C GLY A 306 9.86 -27.73 4.49
N ALA A 307 10.91 -27.31 3.79
CA ALA A 307 11.90 -26.36 4.30
C ALA A 307 11.26 -25.01 4.66
N LEU A 308 10.40 -24.47 3.78
CA LEU A 308 9.72 -23.20 4.02
C LEU A 308 8.81 -23.25 5.26
N LYS A 309 8.15 -24.38 5.51
CA LYS A 309 7.32 -24.59 6.72
C LYS A 309 8.14 -24.53 8.00
N GLU A 310 9.39 -25.00 7.95
CA GLU A 310 10.27 -25.13 9.11
C GLU A 310 11.20 -23.92 9.30
N ILE A 311 11.33 -23.05 8.30
CA ILE A 311 12.30 -21.94 8.29
C ILE A 311 12.16 -20.98 9.48
N GLY A 312 10.93 -20.77 9.97
CA GLY A 312 10.64 -19.92 11.12
C GLY A 312 11.23 -20.43 12.44
N LYS A 313 11.60 -21.73 12.51
CA LYS A 313 12.21 -22.36 13.69
C LYS A 313 13.71 -22.09 13.82
N LEU A 314 14.34 -21.43 12.84
CA LEU A 314 15.74 -21.07 12.92
C LEU A 314 15.99 -20.06 14.06
N ASN A 315 17.04 -20.30 14.85
CA ASN A 315 17.53 -19.31 15.81
C ASN A 315 17.83 -17.98 15.10
N ASP A 316 17.38 -16.87 15.70
CA ASP A 316 17.48 -15.52 15.13
C ASP A 316 16.86 -15.39 13.73
N PHE A 317 15.81 -16.17 13.40
CA PHE A 317 15.16 -16.14 12.09
C PHE A 317 14.84 -14.72 11.63
N GLN A 318 14.23 -13.90 12.49
CA GLN A 318 13.84 -12.52 12.16
C GLN A 318 15.04 -11.65 11.76
N LYS A 319 16.22 -11.85 12.37
CA LYS A 319 17.45 -11.14 11.98
C LYS A 319 17.98 -11.67 10.65
N LYS A 320 17.99 -12.99 10.48
CA LYS A 320 18.48 -13.67 9.26
C LYS A 320 17.63 -13.29 8.05
N ILE A 321 16.31 -13.41 8.14
CA ILE A 321 15.40 -13.12 7.03
C ILE A 321 15.50 -11.65 6.62
N LYS A 322 15.59 -10.70 7.57
CA LYS A 322 15.78 -9.27 7.27
C LYS A 322 17.11 -8.97 6.55
N SER A 323 18.13 -9.81 6.75
CA SER A 323 19.44 -9.66 6.10
C SER A 323 19.53 -10.23 4.68
N VAL A 324 18.55 -11.03 4.26
CA VAL A 324 18.52 -11.60 2.91
C VAL A 324 18.36 -10.48 1.88
N ASN A 325 19.24 -10.46 0.88
CA ASN A 325 19.20 -9.56 -0.26
C ASN A 325 19.39 -10.28 -1.61
N THR A 326 19.59 -11.60 -1.61
CA THR A 326 19.72 -12.43 -2.83
C THR A 326 18.98 -13.77 -2.68
N GLY A 327 18.61 -14.37 -3.81
CA GLY A 327 17.97 -15.69 -3.82
C GLY A 327 18.86 -16.78 -3.19
N ASN A 328 20.17 -16.73 -3.44
CA ASN A 328 21.13 -17.68 -2.86
C ASN A 328 21.14 -17.63 -1.33
N GLN A 329 21.11 -16.45 -0.73
CA GLN A 329 21.03 -16.35 0.73
C GLN A 329 19.74 -16.96 1.28
N PHE A 330 18.61 -16.81 0.57
CA PHE A 330 17.37 -17.45 0.98
C PHE A 330 17.44 -18.98 0.85
N ILE A 331 18.04 -19.49 -0.23
CA ILE A 331 18.32 -20.92 -0.42
C ILE A 331 19.17 -21.47 0.73
N GLU A 332 20.20 -20.75 1.17
CA GLU A 332 21.04 -21.15 2.31
C GLU A 332 20.28 -21.19 3.64
N LEU A 333 19.19 -20.42 3.79
CA LEU A 333 18.31 -20.56 4.94
C LEU A 333 17.41 -21.79 4.83
N LEU A 334 16.83 -22.03 3.64
CA LEU A 334 16.01 -23.21 3.39
C LEU A 334 16.80 -24.50 3.63
N LYS A 335 18.03 -24.61 3.12
CA LYS A 335 18.91 -25.78 3.30
C LYS A 335 19.19 -26.15 4.76
N LYS A 336 19.12 -25.19 5.70
CA LYS A 336 19.35 -25.46 7.13
C LYS A 336 18.22 -26.20 7.82
N VAL A 337 17.06 -26.29 7.16
CA VAL A 337 15.82 -26.86 7.71
C VAL A 337 15.18 -27.88 6.76
N ALA A 338 15.90 -28.30 5.70
CA ALA A 338 15.36 -29.06 4.57
C ALA A 338 15.86 -30.51 4.45
#